data_AF-A0AA39MAV6-F1
#
_entry.id   AF-A0AA39MAV6-F1
#
_cell.length_a   1.000
_cell.length_b   1.000
_cell.length_c   1.000
_cell.angle_alpha   90.00
_cell.angle_beta   90.00
_cell.angle_gamma   90.00
#
_symmetry.space_group_name_H-M   'P 1'
#
loop_
_entity.id
_entity.type
_entity.pdbx_description
1 polymer ?
#
loop_
_entity_poly.entity_id
_entity_poly.type
_entity_poly.pdbx_seq_one_letter_code
_entity_poly.pdbx_strand_id
1 'polypeptide(L)'
;MQRLTVLLAALLLPSVAVWIGEDYWASINHDGSIREGRTRNDFLQFDAIHQRQRVQNAYVAFWITADQQGHYEAFGHAWVENDGRVCGRFVGRFRNIENICGGFRVLARHIRTGANPFRFVLAREADVRQAVTYRRRQIAKITSWQKNEAFFGGVSLNERSASGIDYDLEIVELNKDRDPYYYENFVQVLVKDEDYREPPQPENIRGNEEHYYHSDRVNVRLRDDVVDYSYEPQRHQHEEQGGDKQRYLHRPPEEFIQQRELHQKSEVARQEKAHEERLNRAKEMDSEESAEDDYDEADFADLDANERQRRIYNAKLKKEERERAKEKAKLMKQWEEGLRMREASIKKQNAGVQILREHEDEARRRFAAYGHW
;
A
#
# COMPACT_ATOMS: atom_id res chain seq x y z
N MET A 1 54.63 -8.67 21.91
CA MET A 1 53.58 -9.68 21.64
C MET A 1 52.25 -9.44 22.37
N GLN A 2 52.12 -8.52 23.32
CA GLN A 2 50.85 -8.26 24.04
C GLN A 2 49.86 -7.30 23.34
N ARG A 3 50.26 -6.60 22.27
CA ARG A 3 49.37 -5.67 21.54
C ARG A 3 48.52 -6.34 20.46
N LEU A 4 48.85 -7.57 20.06
CA LEU A 4 48.10 -8.31 19.02
C LEU A 4 46.88 -9.04 19.60
N THR A 5 46.91 -9.43 20.88
CA THR A 5 45.82 -10.15 21.57
C THR A 5 44.63 -9.26 21.91
N VAL A 6 44.82 -7.95 22.11
CA VAL A 6 43.72 -7.00 22.38
C VAL A 6 42.89 -6.71 21.12
N LEU A 7 43.49 -6.79 19.94
CA LEU A 7 42.81 -6.53 18.66
C LEU A 7 41.92 -7.71 18.21
N LEU A 8 42.24 -8.95 18.60
CA LEU A 8 41.40 -10.11 18.28
C LEU A 8 40.14 -10.22 19.18
N ALA A 9 40.20 -9.71 20.41
CA ALA A 9 39.05 -9.74 21.34
C ALA A 9 37.97 -8.72 20.99
N ALA A 10 38.32 -7.63 20.29
CA ALA A 10 37.36 -6.61 19.84
C ALA A 10 36.54 -7.04 18.60
N LEU A 11 36.99 -8.07 17.87
CA LEU A 11 36.29 -8.61 16.68
C LEU A 11 35.22 -9.66 17.02
N LEU A 12 35.06 -10.00 18.30
CA LEU A 12 34.09 -10.99 18.79
C LEU A 12 33.05 -10.37 19.72
N LEU A 13 32.67 -9.10 19.50
CA LEU A 13 31.42 -8.59 20.07
C LEU A 13 30.29 -9.03 19.13
N PRO A 14 29.55 -10.12 19.41
CA PRO A 14 28.38 -10.45 18.63
C PRO A 14 27.42 -9.27 18.75
N SER A 15 27.04 -8.71 17.61
CA SER A 15 25.90 -7.80 17.51
C SER A 15 24.64 -8.59 17.84
N VAL A 16 24.38 -8.80 19.14
CA VAL A 16 23.22 -9.58 19.60
C VAL A 16 21.99 -8.69 19.45
N ALA A 17 21.32 -8.79 18.30
CA ALA A 17 19.98 -8.28 18.15
C ALA A 17 19.02 -9.06 19.07
N VAL A 18 17.97 -8.40 19.57
CA VAL A 18 17.00 -9.02 20.49
C VAL A 18 16.18 -10.06 19.75
N TRP A 19 16.41 -11.33 20.09
CA TRP A 19 15.56 -12.42 19.67
C TRP A 19 14.38 -12.54 20.63
N ILE A 20 13.17 -12.31 20.13
CA ILE A 20 11.95 -12.53 20.90
C ILE A 20 11.56 -14.00 20.83
N GLY A 21 11.37 -14.62 22.00
CA GLY A 21 10.96 -16.02 22.10
C GLY A 21 9.54 -16.27 21.59
N GLU A 22 9.17 -17.55 21.50
CA GLU A 22 7.84 -18.02 21.09
C GLU A 22 6.70 -17.43 21.97
N ASP A 23 7.03 -17.00 23.20
CA ASP A 23 6.11 -16.38 24.16
C ASP A 23 5.44 -15.09 23.65
N TYR A 24 5.97 -14.45 22.61
CA TYR A 24 5.40 -13.24 21.97
C TYR A 24 4.81 -13.49 20.58
N TRP A 25 4.70 -14.74 20.16
CA TRP A 25 4.11 -15.11 18.88
C TRP A 25 2.83 -15.93 19.07
N ALA A 26 1.81 -15.59 18.30
CA ALA A 26 0.63 -16.42 18.12
C ALA A 26 0.73 -17.17 16.80
N SER A 27 0.65 -18.50 16.84
CA SER A 27 0.67 -19.32 15.63
C SER A 27 -0.72 -19.37 15.01
N ILE A 28 -0.80 -19.11 13.69
CA ILE A 28 -2.02 -19.22 12.90
C ILE A 28 -1.96 -20.51 12.07
N ASN A 29 -2.93 -21.39 12.27
CA ASN A 29 -3.06 -22.63 11.51
C ASN A 29 -3.30 -22.35 10.02
N HIS A 30 -3.11 -23.34 9.15
CA HIS A 30 -3.31 -23.18 7.70
C HIS A 30 -4.74 -22.87 7.27
N ASP A 31 -5.73 -23.08 8.16
CA ASP A 31 -7.13 -22.71 7.94
C ASP A 31 -7.45 -21.28 8.42
N GLY A 32 -6.46 -20.55 8.95
CA GLY A 32 -6.61 -19.21 9.50
C GLY A 32 -7.07 -19.17 10.96
N SER A 33 -7.24 -20.32 11.63
CA SER A 33 -7.58 -20.37 13.05
C SER A 33 -6.37 -20.10 13.97
N ILE A 34 -6.63 -19.55 15.16
CA ILE A 34 -5.58 -19.21 16.14
C ILE A 34 -5.28 -20.45 17.00
N ARG A 35 -3.98 -20.77 17.17
CA ARG A 35 -3.53 -21.95 17.92
C ARG A 35 -3.25 -21.65 19.40
N GLU A 36 -3.10 -22.71 20.20
CA GLU A 36 -2.47 -22.69 21.54
C GLU A 36 -3.19 -21.86 22.60
N GLY A 37 -4.53 -21.77 22.53
CA GLY A 37 -5.33 -21.10 23.56
C GLY A 37 -5.22 -19.58 23.56
N ARG A 38 -4.55 -19.00 22.56
CA ARG A 38 -4.56 -17.55 22.31
C ARG A 38 -5.83 -17.14 21.57
N THR A 39 -6.19 -15.88 21.74
CA THR A 39 -7.32 -15.23 21.09
C THR A 39 -6.86 -14.00 20.32
N ARG A 40 -7.75 -13.41 19.52
CA ARG A 40 -7.48 -12.15 18.80
C ARG A 40 -7.12 -11.01 19.74
N ASN A 41 -7.66 -11.03 20.95
CA ASN A 41 -7.40 -10.00 21.94
C ASN A 41 -5.91 -9.94 22.27
N ASP A 42 -5.18 -11.06 22.20
CA ASP A 42 -3.76 -11.14 22.53
C ASP A 42 -2.85 -10.49 21.48
N PHE A 43 -3.35 -10.23 20.28
CA PHE A 43 -2.56 -9.62 19.22
C PHE A 43 -2.18 -8.19 19.59
N LEU A 44 -0.95 -7.81 19.24
CA LEU A 44 -0.50 -6.43 19.41
C LEU A 44 -1.02 -5.57 18.27
N GLN A 45 -1.74 -4.52 18.64
CA GLN A 45 -2.20 -3.50 17.72
C GLN A 45 -1.23 -2.33 17.76
N PHE A 46 -0.79 -1.91 16.59
CA PHE A 46 -0.02 -0.69 16.41
C PHE A 46 -0.76 0.20 15.42
N ASP A 47 -0.49 1.49 15.46
CA ASP A 47 -1.17 2.44 14.57
C ASP A 47 -0.79 2.18 13.12
N ALA A 48 -1.68 1.52 12.39
CA ALA A 48 -1.66 1.47 10.93
C ALA A 48 -2.70 2.48 10.43
N ILE A 49 -2.38 3.19 9.35
CA ILE A 49 -3.22 4.27 8.82
C ILE A 49 -3.53 3.95 7.36
N HIS A 50 -4.79 4.04 6.96
CA HIS A 50 -5.23 3.93 5.57
C HIS A 50 -6.26 5.04 5.33
N GLN A 51 -6.12 5.80 4.23
CA GLN A 51 -7.02 6.92 3.93
C GLN A 51 -7.20 7.90 5.12
N ARG A 52 -6.09 8.21 5.82
CA ARG A 52 -6.07 9.06 7.04
C ARG A 52 -6.86 8.51 8.24
N GLN A 53 -7.34 7.28 8.18
CA GLN A 53 -8.06 6.63 9.28
C GLN A 53 -7.22 5.50 9.89
N ARG A 54 -7.36 5.31 11.21
CA ARG A 54 -6.68 4.23 11.93
C ARG A 54 -7.31 2.89 11.56
N VAL A 55 -6.50 1.95 11.09
CA VAL A 55 -6.94 0.59 10.77
C VAL A 55 -6.94 -0.23 12.07
N GLN A 56 -8.13 -0.56 12.57
CA GLN A 56 -8.28 -1.29 13.84
C GLN A 56 -7.91 -2.79 13.76
N ASN A 57 -7.78 -3.33 12.55
CA ASN A 57 -7.59 -4.75 12.30
C ASN A 57 -6.27 -5.04 11.58
N ALA A 58 -5.22 -4.33 11.98
CA ALA A 58 -3.89 -4.41 11.38
C ALA A 58 -2.88 -4.91 12.41
N TYR A 59 -2.23 -6.03 12.12
CA TYR A 59 -1.27 -6.67 13.02
C TYR A 59 0.05 -6.95 12.31
N VAL A 60 1.12 -7.00 13.08
CA VAL A 60 2.43 -7.43 12.59
C VAL A 60 2.41 -8.95 12.41
N ALA A 61 2.74 -9.39 11.20
CA ALA A 61 2.79 -10.80 10.84
C ALA A 61 4.21 -11.22 10.45
N PHE A 62 4.50 -12.51 10.64
CA PHE A 62 5.76 -13.13 10.27
C PHE A 62 5.50 -14.47 9.58
N TRP A 63 6.05 -14.61 8.37
CA TRP A 63 5.89 -15.78 7.52
C TRP A 63 7.25 -16.38 7.17
N ILE A 64 7.32 -17.71 7.23
CA ILE A 64 8.46 -18.51 6.79
C ILE A 64 7.96 -19.48 5.73
N THR A 65 8.70 -19.56 4.63
CA THR A 65 8.53 -20.62 3.65
C THR A 65 9.88 -21.28 3.33
N ALA A 66 9.82 -22.50 2.81
CA ALA A 66 10.99 -23.23 2.37
C ALA A 66 10.72 -23.75 0.95
N ASP A 67 11.59 -23.37 0.01
CA ASP A 67 11.54 -23.78 -1.39
C ASP A 67 12.89 -24.39 -1.81
N GLN A 68 13.04 -24.72 -3.10
CA GLN A 68 14.28 -25.27 -3.65
C GLN A 68 15.48 -24.32 -3.52
N GLN A 69 15.24 -23.02 -3.31
CA GLN A 69 16.26 -22.00 -3.11
C GLN A 69 16.51 -21.72 -1.62
N GLY A 70 15.94 -22.52 -0.71
CA GLY A 70 16.17 -22.50 0.72
C GLY A 70 15.02 -21.87 1.52
N HIS A 71 15.35 -21.42 2.73
CA HIS A 71 14.40 -20.72 3.59
C HIS A 71 14.23 -19.27 3.16
N TYR A 72 12.99 -18.80 3.14
CA TYR A 72 12.62 -17.41 2.92
C TYR A 72 11.73 -16.93 4.06
N GLU A 73 11.94 -15.68 4.47
CA GLU A 73 11.32 -15.10 5.64
C GLU A 73 10.90 -13.66 5.35
N ALA A 74 9.68 -13.33 5.72
CA ALA A 74 9.10 -12.02 5.50
C ALA A 74 8.26 -11.59 6.70
N PHE A 75 8.40 -10.32 7.07
CA PHE A 75 7.42 -9.63 7.88
C PHE A 75 6.38 -8.98 6.98
N GLY A 76 5.17 -8.85 7.50
CA GLY A 76 4.06 -8.33 6.73
C GLY A 76 2.92 -7.88 7.61
N HIS A 77 1.78 -7.68 6.95
CA HIS A 77 0.55 -7.21 7.56
C HIS A 77 -0.42 -8.39 7.71
N ALA A 78 -1.00 -8.56 8.89
CA ALA A 78 -2.12 -9.48 9.12
C ALA A 78 -3.40 -8.75 9.50
N TRP A 79 -4.54 -9.35 9.14
CA TRP A 79 -5.88 -8.89 9.47
C TRP A 79 -6.80 -10.07 9.73
N VAL A 80 -7.93 -9.81 10.38
CA VAL A 80 -8.99 -10.79 10.62
C VAL A 80 -10.10 -10.59 9.59
N GLU A 81 -10.42 -11.61 8.80
CA GLU A 81 -11.54 -11.60 7.87
C GLU A 81 -12.90 -11.64 8.56
N ASN A 82 -13.96 -11.33 7.81
CA ASN A 82 -15.35 -11.34 8.31
C ASN A 82 -15.79 -12.72 8.81
N ASP A 83 -15.27 -13.80 8.20
CA ASP A 83 -15.50 -15.18 8.63
C ASP A 83 -14.66 -15.57 9.86
N GLY A 84 -13.80 -14.67 10.31
CA GLY A 84 -12.99 -14.81 11.49
C GLY A 84 -11.62 -15.46 11.29
N ARG A 85 -11.26 -15.83 10.06
CA ARG A 85 -9.92 -16.32 9.73
C ARG A 85 -8.90 -15.19 9.79
N VAL A 86 -7.68 -15.51 10.20
CA VAL A 86 -6.57 -14.56 10.19
C VAL A 86 -5.81 -14.72 8.87
N CYS A 87 -5.79 -13.66 8.07
CA CYS A 87 -5.07 -13.59 6.81
C CYS A 87 -3.89 -12.63 6.91
N GLY A 88 -2.91 -12.81 6.02
CA GLY A 88 -1.68 -12.05 6.02
C GLY A 88 -1.17 -11.82 4.61
N ARG A 89 -0.44 -10.73 4.45
CA ARG A 89 0.15 -10.29 3.19
C ARG A 89 1.64 -10.04 3.38
N PHE A 90 2.44 -10.64 2.50
CA PHE A 90 3.90 -10.66 2.60
C PHE A 90 4.55 -10.38 1.25
N VAL A 91 5.71 -9.73 1.29
CA VAL A 91 6.59 -9.63 0.11
C VAL A 91 7.27 -10.98 -0.07
N GLY A 92 6.95 -11.69 -1.15
CA GLY A 92 7.55 -12.96 -1.53
C GLY A 92 8.98 -12.83 -2.06
N ARG A 93 9.68 -13.97 -2.15
CA ARG A 93 11.11 -14.04 -2.54
C ARG A 93 11.38 -13.35 -3.87
N PHE A 94 10.47 -13.49 -4.83
CA PHE A 94 10.60 -12.95 -6.17
C PHE A 94 9.94 -11.58 -6.32
N ARG A 95 9.79 -10.83 -5.22
CA ARG A 95 9.09 -9.54 -5.20
C ARG A 95 7.65 -9.65 -5.73
N ASN A 96 6.99 -10.74 -5.39
CA ASN A 96 5.57 -10.94 -5.61
C ASN A 96 4.79 -10.71 -4.31
N ILE A 97 3.50 -10.44 -4.42
CA ILE A 97 2.62 -10.29 -3.27
C ILE A 97 2.05 -11.66 -2.92
N GLU A 98 2.30 -12.10 -1.69
CA GLU A 98 1.79 -13.36 -1.16
C GLU A 98 0.66 -13.07 -0.18
N ASN A 99 -0.57 -13.42 -0.55
CA ASN A 99 -1.73 -13.35 0.33
C ASN A 99 -2.09 -14.75 0.81
N ILE A 100 -1.99 -14.99 2.10
CA ILE A 100 -2.25 -16.31 2.71
C ILE A 100 -3.17 -16.19 3.91
N CYS A 101 -4.08 -17.13 4.08
CA CYS A 101 -5.00 -17.19 5.22
C CYS A 101 -4.61 -18.34 6.14
N GLY A 102 -3.51 -18.16 6.86
CA GLY A 102 -2.95 -19.15 7.77
C GLY A 102 -1.52 -19.57 7.46
N GLY A 103 -0.92 -20.37 8.34
CA GLY A 103 0.45 -20.87 8.15
C GLY A 103 1.53 -19.83 8.43
N PHE A 104 1.23 -18.83 9.27
CA PHE A 104 2.15 -17.78 9.68
C PHE A 104 1.96 -17.45 11.17
N ARG A 105 2.74 -16.49 11.68
CA ARG A 105 2.67 -16.04 13.08
C ARG A 105 2.29 -14.58 13.17
N VAL A 106 1.55 -14.21 14.21
CA VAL A 106 1.17 -12.82 14.52
C VAL A 106 1.81 -12.41 15.83
N LEU A 107 2.33 -11.19 15.88
CA LEU A 107 2.94 -10.65 17.10
C LEU A 107 1.86 -10.43 18.17
N ALA A 108 2.13 -10.91 19.39
CA ALA A 108 1.16 -10.95 20.46
C ALA A 108 1.79 -10.57 21.81
N ARG A 109 0.95 -10.24 22.80
CA ARG A 109 1.36 -10.05 24.19
C ARG A 109 2.00 -11.32 24.74
N HIS A 110 2.83 -11.16 25.76
CA HIS A 110 3.48 -12.29 26.43
C HIS A 110 2.42 -13.27 26.96
N ILE A 111 2.53 -14.55 26.61
CA ILE A 111 1.47 -15.56 26.88
C ILE A 111 1.10 -15.70 28.37
N ARG A 112 2.06 -15.56 29.28
CA ARG A 112 1.83 -15.69 30.75
C ARG A 112 1.51 -14.38 31.48
N THR A 113 2.14 -13.28 31.09
CA THR A 113 2.09 -12.01 31.85
C THR A 113 1.21 -10.97 31.18
N GLY A 114 0.84 -11.17 29.91
CA GLY A 114 0.16 -10.17 29.10
C GLY A 114 1.01 -8.93 28.80
N ALA A 115 2.31 -8.93 29.08
CA ALA A 115 3.16 -7.76 28.87
C ALA A 115 3.38 -7.44 27.38
N ASN A 116 3.46 -6.15 27.06
CA ASN A 116 3.86 -5.61 25.75
C ASN A 116 5.08 -4.68 25.92
N PRO A 117 6.31 -5.16 25.69
CA PRO A 117 7.52 -4.35 25.81
C PRO A 117 7.92 -3.69 24.48
N PHE A 118 7.02 -3.59 23.49
CA PHE A 118 7.39 -3.21 22.14
C PHE A 118 6.90 -1.82 21.77
N ARG A 119 7.78 -1.07 21.08
CA ARG A 119 7.42 0.20 20.46
C ARG A 119 8.15 0.41 19.15
N PHE A 120 7.57 1.22 18.28
CA PHE A 120 8.19 1.65 17.04
C PHE A 120 9.04 2.91 17.26
N VAL A 121 10.27 2.92 16.73
CA VAL A 121 11.17 4.07 16.72
C VAL A 121 11.61 4.39 15.31
N LEU A 122 11.92 5.65 15.00
CA LEU A 122 12.43 6.01 13.68
C LEU A 122 13.72 5.26 13.36
N ALA A 123 13.93 4.90 12.09
CA ALA A 123 15.10 4.15 11.67
C ALA A 123 16.42 4.86 11.97
N ARG A 124 16.43 6.21 11.98
CA ARG A 124 17.58 7.03 12.39
C ARG A 124 17.94 6.93 13.88
N GLU A 125 16.97 6.57 14.72
CA GLU A 125 17.09 6.46 16.17
C GLU A 125 17.19 4.99 16.64
N ALA A 126 16.98 4.04 15.73
CA ALA A 126 16.95 2.62 16.04
C ALA A 126 18.36 2.07 16.34
N ASP A 127 18.54 1.50 17.54
CA ASP A 127 19.70 0.66 17.85
C ASP A 127 19.44 -0.77 17.39
N VAL A 128 20.35 -1.31 16.57
CA VAL A 128 20.33 -2.71 16.09
C VAL A 128 20.23 -3.71 17.24
N ARG A 129 20.82 -3.39 18.41
CA ARG A 129 20.80 -4.25 19.59
C ARG A 129 19.42 -4.33 20.23
N GLN A 130 18.62 -3.28 20.12
CA GLN A 130 17.26 -3.24 20.68
C GLN A 130 16.20 -3.65 19.67
N ALA A 131 16.53 -3.63 18.39
CA ALA A 131 15.63 -3.99 17.32
C ALA A 131 15.19 -5.44 17.43
N VAL A 132 13.87 -5.64 17.43
CA VAL A 132 13.25 -6.96 17.45
C VAL A 132 13.60 -7.64 16.14
N THR A 133 14.35 -8.73 16.24
CA THR A 133 14.73 -9.53 15.08
C THR A 133 14.15 -10.92 15.16
N TYR A 134 13.84 -11.44 13.98
CA TYR A 134 13.74 -12.86 13.76
C TYR A 134 14.68 -13.22 12.63
N ARG A 135 15.64 -14.12 12.90
CA ARG A 135 16.58 -14.69 11.91
C ARG A 135 17.16 -13.68 10.91
N ARG A 136 17.60 -12.52 11.43
CA ARG A 136 18.35 -11.43 10.76
C ARG A 136 17.53 -10.33 10.09
N ARG A 137 16.21 -10.46 9.98
CA ARG A 137 15.34 -9.33 9.59
C ARG A 137 14.72 -8.69 10.82
N GLN A 138 14.45 -7.39 10.74
CA GLN A 138 13.73 -6.63 11.75
C GLN A 138 12.35 -6.26 11.22
N ILE A 139 11.44 -5.94 12.14
CA ILE A 139 10.07 -5.54 11.83
C ILE A 139 10.05 -4.05 11.54
N ALA A 140 9.37 -3.66 10.47
CA ALA A 140 9.14 -2.27 10.11
C ALA A 140 7.67 -1.88 10.10
N LYS A 141 7.43 -0.62 10.48
CA LYS A 141 6.25 0.15 10.09
C LYS A 141 6.72 1.21 9.10
N ILE A 142 6.15 1.20 7.91
CA ILE A 142 6.53 2.08 6.80
C ILE A 142 5.35 3.02 6.56
N THR A 143 5.64 4.32 6.51
CA THR A 143 4.63 5.34 6.22
C THR A 143 4.81 5.85 4.79
N SER A 144 3.84 5.60 3.92
CA SER A 144 3.77 6.22 2.60
C SER A 144 3.41 7.69 2.75
N TRP A 145 4.35 8.58 2.42
CA TRP A 145 4.15 10.03 2.53
C TRP A 145 3.10 10.55 1.52
N GLN A 146 3.03 9.96 0.33
CA GLN A 146 2.12 10.39 -0.74
C GLN A 146 0.66 10.08 -0.38
N LYS A 147 0.45 8.91 0.23
CA LYS A 147 -0.88 8.39 0.56
C LYS A 147 -1.27 8.70 2.02
N ASN A 148 -0.31 9.11 2.85
CA ASN A 148 -0.44 9.24 4.30
C ASN A 148 -0.94 7.94 4.94
N GLU A 149 -0.31 6.82 4.58
CA GLU A 149 -0.69 5.48 5.00
C GLU A 149 0.45 4.79 5.69
N ALA A 150 0.16 4.00 6.73
CA ALA A 150 1.15 3.21 7.44
C ALA A 150 0.82 1.73 7.40
N PHE A 151 1.80 0.92 7.00
CA PHE A 151 1.69 -0.53 6.85
C PHE A 151 2.93 -1.23 7.41
N PHE A 152 2.82 -2.55 7.60
CA PHE A 152 3.88 -3.35 8.20
C PHE A 152 4.68 -4.12 7.14
N GLY A 153 5.97 -4.31 7.43
CA GLY A 153 6.89 -4.99 6.53
C GLY A 153 8.20 -5.34 7.23
N GLY A 154 9.23 -5.59 6.44
CA GLY A 154 10.57 -5.90 6.91
C GLY A 154 11.53 -4.72 6.77
N VAL A 155 12.51 -4.64 7.66
CA VAL A 155 13.67 -3.75 7.53
C VAL A 155 14.96 -4.52 7.83
N SER A 156 16.00 -4.18 7.10
CA SER A 156 17.38 -4.57 7.38
C SER A 156 18.14 -3.30 7.77
N LEU A 157 18.46 -3.15 9.05
CA LEU A 157 19.26 -2.02 9.52
C LEU A 157 20.70 -2.07 8.99
N ASN A 158 21.20 -3.28 8.69
CA ASN A 158 22.54 -3.48 8.11
C ASN A 158 22.59 -3.06 6.65
N GLU A 159 21.62 -3.48 5.83
CA GLU A 159 21.52 -3.12 4.41
C GLU A 159 20.88 -1.74 4.20
N ARG A 160 20.36 -1.14 5.28
CA ARG A 160 19.64 0.14 5.29
C ARG A 160 18.51 0.15 4.26
N SER A 161 17.78 -0.96 4.22
CA SER A 161 16.67 -1.20 3.29
C SER A 161 15.41 -1.60 4.06
N ALA A 162 14.25 -1.19 3.58
CA ALA A 162 12.96 -1.58 4.12
C ALA A 162 12.02 -1.94 2.97
N SER A 163 11.15 -2.92 3.19
CA SER A 163 10.12 -3.29 2.21
C SER A 163 8.83 -3.72 2.87
N GLY A 164 7.72 -3.45 2.19
CA GLY A 164 6.39 -3.83 2.64
C GLY A 164 5.39 -3.70 1.51
N ILE A 165 4.12 -3.92 1.82
CA ILE A 165 3.03 -3.80 0.85
C ILE A 165 2.02 -2.82 1.41
N ASP A 166 1.71 -1.79 0.61
CA ASP A 166 0.72 -0.81 0.99
C ASP A 166 -0.71 -1.34 0.79
N TYR A 167 -1.71 -0.49 1.06
CA TYR A 167 -3.11 -0.89 0.95
C TYR A 167 -3.59 -0.99 -0.50
N ASP A 168 -2.92 -0.32 -1.44
CA ASP A 168 -3.19 -0.40 -2.88
C ASP A 168 -2.57 -1.65 -3.54
N LEU A 169 -1.98 -2.55 -2.75
CA LEU A 169 -1.29 -3.76 -3.21
C LEU A 169 -0.07 -3.44 -4.05
N GLU A 170 0.67 -2.38 -3.69
CA GLU A 170 1.96 -2.05 -4.29
C GLU A 170 3.09 -2.44 -3.33
N ILE A 171 4.15 -3.03 -3.88
CA ILE A 171 5.36 -3.33 -3.11
C ILE A 171 6.16 -2.03 -3.01
N VAL A 172 6.32 -1.55 -1.78
CA VAL A 172 7.14 -0.38 -1.47
C VAL A 172 8.51 -0.87 -1.01
N GLU A 173 9.57 -0.45 -1.70
CA GLU A 173 10.97 -0.69 -1.32
C GLU A 173 11.65 0.64 -1.08
N LEU A 174 12.22 0.83 0.11
CA LEU A 174 12.99 2.00 0.49
C LEU A 174 14.44 1.59 0.74
N ASN A 175 15.38 2.37 0.24
CA ASN A 175 16.81 2.16 0.47
C ASN A 175 17.43 3.50 0.87
N LYS A 176 18.18 3.52 1.98
CA LYS A 176 18.78 4.76 2.50
C LYS A 176 19.75 5.43 1.54
N ASP A 177 20.47 4.66 0.72
CA ASP A 177 21.47 5.22 -0.20
C ASP A 177 20.79 5.89 -1.41
N ARG A 178 19.58 5.46 -1.77
CA ARG A 178 18.77 6.09 -2.83
C ARG A 178 17.90 7.22 -2.29
N ASP A 179 17.26 6.98 -1.14
CA ASP A 179 16.18 7.80 -0.58
C ASP A 179 16.38 8.03 0.94
N PRO A 180 17.46 8.74 1.35
CA PRO A 180 17.85 8.85 2.76
C PRO A 180 16.79 9.52 3.62
N TYR A 181 16.19 10.61 3.11
CA TYR A 181 15.15 11.35 3.81
C TYR A 181 13.93 10.47 4.11
N TYR A 182 13.51 9.65 3.14
CA TYR A 182 12.35 8.77 3.32
C TYR A 182 12.64 7.64 4.30
N TYR A 183 13.81 7.00 4.15
CA TYR A 183 14.23 5.94 5.05
C TYR A 183 14.30 6.43 6.51
N GLU A 184 14.89 7.61 6.76
CA GLU A 184 15.12 8.09 8.12
C GLU A 184 13.86 8.61 8.83
N ASN A 185 12.90 9.17 8.08
CA ASN A 185 11.72 9.83 8.66
C ASN A 185 10.42 9.02 8.56
N PHE A 186 10.35 8.03 7.65
CA PHE A 186 9.11 7.29 7.38
C PHE A 186 9.24 5.77 7.60
N VAL A 187 10.44 5.27 7.87
CA VAL A 187 10.63 3.89 8.34
C VAL A 187 10.78 3.92 9.85
N GLN A 188 9.94 3.15 10.52
CA GLN A 188 10.03 2.89 11.95
C GLN A 188 10.36 1.43 12.18
N VAL A 189 11.22 1.15 13.15
CA VAL A 189 11.70 -0.19 13.50
C VAL A 189 11.11 -0.58 14.85
N LEU A 190 10.62 -1.81 14.96
CA LEU A 190 10.14 -2.31 16.25
C LEU A 190 11.31 -2.63 17.17
N VAL A 191 11.33 -2.02 18.35
CA VAL A 191 12.34 -2.27 19.39
C VAL A 191 11.69 -2.85 20.64
N LYS A 192 12.45 -3.67 21.38
CA LYS A 192 12.08 -4.11 22.73
C LYS A 192 12.65 -3.12 23.74
N ASP A 193 11.77 -2.58 24.57
CA ASP A 193 12.09 -1.63 25.63
C ASP A 193 11.39 -2.10 26.91
N GLU A 194 12.17 -2.57 27.88
CA GLU A 194 11.63 -3.21 29.09
C GLU A 194 10.97 -2.20 30.04
N ASP A 195 11.37 -0.92 29.95
CA ASP A 195 10.79 0.18 30.70
C ASP A 195 9.58 0.80 29.98
N TYR A 196 9.23 0.29 28.79
CA TYR A 196 8.08 0.78 28.06
C TYR A 196 6.79 0.48 28.80
N ARG A 197 6.13 1.55 29.24
CA ARG A 197 4.73 1.52 29.66
C ARG A 197 3.90 1.94 28.46
N GLU A 198 3.05 1.04 27.98
CA GLU A 198 2.09 1.37 26.93
C GLU A 198 1.29 2.59 27.42
N PRO A 199 1.29 3.70 26.66
CA PRO A 199 0.43 4.82 27.00
C PRO A 199 -1.00 4.30 27.03
N PRO A 200 -1.86 4.80 27.93
CA PRO A 200 -3.25 4.37 27.99
C PRO A 200 -3.84 4.46 26.59
N GLN A 201 -4.30 3.33 26.06
CA GLN A 201 -4.93 3.34 24.75
C GLN A 201 -6.08 4.34 24.84
N PRO A 202 -6.15 5.32 23.91
CA PRO A 202 -7.25 6.26 23.91
C PRO A 202 -8.52 5.41 23.85
N GLU A 203 -9.41 5.62 24.82
CA GLU A 203 -10.72 4.97 24.80
C GLU A 203 -11.32 5.19 23.40
N ASN A 204 -12.10 4.23 22.91
CA ASN A 204 -12.85 4.37 21.66
C ASN A 204 -13.81 5.58 21.82
N ILE A 205 -13.30 6.79 21.61
CA ILE A 205 -14.08 8.01 21.52
C ILE A 205 -14.88 7.82 20.23
N ARG A 206 -16.11 7.35 20.37
CA ARG A 206 -17.16 7.46 19.36
C ARG A 206 -17.45 8.95 19.19
N GLY A 207 -16.57 9.65 18.50
CA GLY A 207 -16.68 11.05 18.18
C GLY A 207 -15.93 11.30 16.90
N ASN A 208 -16.56 12.00 15.97
CA ASN A 208 -15.96 12.48 14.71
C ASN A 208 -14.93 13.59 14.98
N GLU A 209 -14.14 13.49 16.05
CA GLU A 209 -13.03 14.39 16.30
C GLU A 209 -11.82 13.84 15.56
N GLU A 210 -11.46 14.52 14.46
CA GLU A 210 -10.21 14.35 13.75
C GLU A 210 -9.04 14.68 14.71
N HIS A 211 -8.68 13.73 15.56
CA HIS A 211 -7.47 13.84 16.37
C HIS A 211 -6.27 13.64 15.44
N TYR A 212 -5.72 14.76 14.98
CA TYR A 212 -4.38 14.85 14.45
C TYR A 212 -3.41 14.29 15.50
N TYR A 213 -2.93 13.06 15.30
CA TYR A 213 -1.76 12.58 16.00
C TYR A 213 -0.54 13.32 15.44
N HIS A 214 -0.22 14.45 16.06
CA HIS A 214 1.12 14.99 15.99
C HIS A 214 2.04 13.99 16.67
N SER A 215 2.87 13.28 15.90
CA SER A 215 4.08 12.73 16.49
C SER A 215 4.89 13.91 17.03
N ASP A 216 5.16 13.94 18.33
CA ASP A 216 5.71 15.08 19.09
C ASP A 216 7.09 15.60 18.63
N ARG A 217 7.58 15.24 17.43
CA ARG A 217 8.90 15.68 16.93
C ARG A 217 8.99 16.05 15.45
N VAL A 218 7.88 16.24 14.72
CA VAL A 218 7.97 16.79 13.36
C VAL A 218 6.85 17.80 13.11
N ASN A 219 7.17 19.09 13.31
CA ASN A 219 6.35 20.19 12.80
C ASN A 219 6.51 20.28 11.28
N VAL A 220 5.78 19.46 10.53
CA VAL A 220 5.52 19.76 9.12
C VAL A 220 4.43 20.81 9.09
N ARG A 221 4.80 22.07 8.79
CA ARG A 221 3.81 23.09 8.41
C ARG A 221 3.14 22.62 7.12
N LEU A 222 1.95 22.04 7.23
CA LEU A 222 1.04 21.89 6.12
C LEU A 222 0.63 23.30 5.68
N ARG A 223 0.78 23.59 4.39
CA ARG A 223 0.25 24.82 3.77
C ARG A 223 -1.28 24.67 3.66
N ASP A 224 -2.01 25.70 4.08
CA ASP A 224 -3.48 25.79 4.12
C ASP A 224 -4.16 25.95 2.74
N ASP A 225 -3.52 25.58 1.63
CA ASP A 225 -3.99 25.96 0.29
C ASP A 225 -4.44 24.77 -0.58
N VAL A 226 -5.01 23.71 0.01
CA VAL A 226 -5.62 22.61 -0.77
C VAL A 226 -7.13 22.66 -0.63
N VAL A 227 -7.78 23.12 -1.69
CA VAL A 227 -9.23 23.19 -1.88
C VAL A 227 -9.83 21.78 -1.75
N ASP A 228 -10.73 21.65 -0.77
CA ASP A 228 -11.48 20.45 -0.44
C ASP A 228 -12.62 20.26 -1.46
N TYR A 229 -12.53 19.23 -2.30
CA TYR A 229 -13.67 18.78 -3.13
C TYR A 229 -14.47 17.77 -2.32
N SER A 230 -15.46 18.27 -1.56
CA SER A 230 -16.41 17.45 -0.83
C SER A 230 -17.21 16.54 -1.78
N TYR A 231 -17.04 15.23 -1.63
CA TYR A 231 -17.85 14.22 -2.30
C TYR A 231 -19.04 13.86 -1.39
N GLU A 232 -20.24 14.33 -1.73
CA GLU A 232 -21.47 13.88 -1.06
C GLU A 232 -21.88 12.48 -1.59
N PRO A 233 -22.03 11.46 -0.74
CA PRO A 233 -22.61 10.19 -1.16
C PRO A 233 -24.14 10.28 -1.15
N GLN A 234 -24.75 10.15 -2.32
CA GLN A 234 -26.20 9.95 -2.46
C GLN A 234 -26.62 8.65 -1.76
N ARG A 235 -27.42 8.80 -0.69
CA ARG A 235 -28.13 7.69 -0.03
C ARG A 235 -29.26 7.19 -0.92
N HIS A 236 -29.10 6.01 -1.51
CA HIS A 236 -30.25 5.23 -1.96
C HIS A 236 -30.82 4.43 -0.79
N GLN A 237 -32.04 4.81 -0.39
CA GLN A 237 -32.92 4.01 0.45
C GLN A 237 -33.35 2.79 -0.36
N HIS A 238 -33.15 1.57 0.17
CA HIS A 238 -33.87 0.40 -0.27
C HIS A 238 -34.60 -0.21 0.92
N GLU A 239 -35.92 -0.33 0.73
CA GLU A 239 -36.92 -0.85 1.64
C GLU A 239 -36.63 -2.28 2.08
N GLU A 240 -36.82 -2.51 3.38
CA GLU A 240 -37.03 -3.82 3.98
C GLU A 240 -38.41 -4.36 3.57
N GLN A 241 -38.45 -5.59 3.05
CA GLN A 241 -39.61 -6.46 3.22
C GLN A 241 -39.22 -7.95 3.04
N GLY A 242 -39.22 -8.67 4.16
CA GLY A 242 -39.85 -9.99 4.31
C GLY A 242 -39.15 -11.26 3.79
N GLY A 243 -38.69 -12.10 4.73
CA GLY A 243 -39.18 -13.48 4.88
C GLY A 243 -38.55 -14.62 4.07
N ASP A 244 -37.87 -15.51 4.80
CA ASP A 244 -37.76 -16.97 4.61
C ASP A 244 -37.54 -17.58 3.19
N LYS A 245 -36.38 -18.24 3.00
CA LYS A 245 -36.28 -19.72 2.92
C LYS A 245 -34.86 -20.19 2.58
N GLN A 246 -34.33 -21.06 3.43
CA GLN A 246 -33.36 -22.07 3.01
C GLN A 246 -34.01 -23.03 2.00
N ARG A 247 -33.36 -23.31 0.86
CA ARG A 247 -33.34 -24.64 0.22
C ARG A 247 -32.35 -24.70 -0.96
N TYR A 248 -31.62 -25.81 -0.98
CA TYR A 248 -30.60 -26.26 -1.93
C TYR A 248 -31.07 -26.33 -3.39
N LEU A 249 -30.12 -26.20 -4.34
CA LEU A 249 -29.77 -27.14 -5.43
C LEU A 249 -29.30 -26.42 -6.72
N HIS A 250 -28.33 -27.07 -7.36
CA HIS A 250 -27.66 -26.76 -8.63
C HIS A 250 -28.52 -26.05 -9.69
N ARG A 251 -27.96 -24.97 -10.26
CA ARG A 251 -28.43 -24.27 -11.48
C ARG A 251 -27.26 -24.20 -12.50
N PRO A 252 -27.49 -24.30 -13.83
CA PRO A 252 -26.40 -24.43 -14.80
C PRO A 252 -25.57 -23.14 -14.98
N PRO A 253 -24.31 -23.21 -15.45
CA PRO A 253 -23.35 -22.10 -15.40
C PRO A 253 -23.56 -20.98 -16.44
N GLU A 254 -24.47 -21.14 -17.40
CA GLU A 254 -24.49 -20.30 -18.61
C GLU A 254 -25.16 -18.94 -18.39
N GLU A 255 -26.17 -18.84 -17.51
CA GLU A 255 -26.87 -17.57 -17.25
C GLU A 255 -26.03 -16.57 -16.43
N PHE A 256 -25.13 -17.06 -15.56
CA PHE A 256 -24.24 -16.21 -14.77
C PHE A 256 -23.13 -15.58 -15.60
N ILE A 257 -22.64 -16.28 -16.63
CA ILE A 257 -21.61 -15.75 -17.53
C ILE A 257 -22.21 -14.60 -18.36
N GLN A 258 -23.42 -14.77 -18.90
CA GLN A 258 -24.10 -13.72 -19.67
C GLN A 258 -24.42 -12.48 -18.83
N GLN A 259 -24.89 -12.63 -17.60
CA GLN A 259 -25.13 -11.48 -16.72
C GLN A 259 -23.84 -10.74 -16.36
N ARG A 260 -22.75 -11.46 -16.13
CA ARG A 260 -21.44 -10.86 -15.80
C ARG A 260 -20.85 -10.10 -16.99
N GLU A 261 -20.99 -10.63 -18.20
CA GLU A 261 -20.60 -9.96 -19.44
C GLU A 261 -21.44 -8.72 -19.74
N LEU A 262 -22.76 -8.77 -19.48
CA LEU A 262 -23.65 -7.61 -19.60
C LEU A 262 -23.30 -6.53 -18.58
N HIS A 263 -23.01 -6.91 -17.34
CA HIS A 263 -22.60 -5.97 -16.29
C HIS A 263 -21.28 -5.29 -16.65
N GLN A 264 -20.26 -6.07 -17.06
CA GLN A 264 -18.98 -5.53 -17.51
C GLN A 264 -19.14 -4.58 -18.70
N LYS A 265 -19.93 -4.95 -19.73
CA LYS A 265 -20.20 -4.05 -20.86
C LYS A 265 -20.88 -2.75 -20.43
N SER A 266 -21.79 -2.81 -19.46
CA SER A 266 -22.47 -1.61 -18.94
C SER A 266 -21.53 -0.70 -18.13
N GLU A 267 -20.59 -1.28 -17.39
CA GLU A 267 -19.59 -0.52 -16.63
C GLU A 267 -18.58 0.17 -17.54
N VAL A 268 -18.08 -0.54 -18.57
CA VAL A 268 -17.19 0.06 -19.58
C VAL A 268 -17.89 1.21 -20.30
N ALA A 269 -19.15 1.03 -20.72
CA ALA A 269 -19.90 2.10 -21.38
C ALA A 269 -20.13 3.33 -20.46
N ARG A 270 -20.33 3.12 -19.15
CA ARG A 270 -20.42 4.21 -18.17
C ARG A 270 -19.09 4.95 -18.00
N GLN A 271 -17.98 4.21 -17.96
CA GLN A 271 -16.64 4.79 -17.85
C GLN A 271 -16.26 5.59 -19.11
N GLU A 272 -16.55 5.08 -20.31
CA GLU A 272 -16.33 5.78 -21.57
C GLU A 272 -17.13 7.08 -21.64
N LYS A 273 -18.42 7.05 -21.26
CA LYS A 273 -19.26 8.25 -21.25
C LYS A 273 -18.76 9.30 -20.24
N ALA A 274 -18.36 8.89 -19.04
CA ALA A 274 -17.81 9.79 -18.04
C ALA A 274 -16.46 10.41 -18.47
N HIS A 275 -15.65 9.64 -19.20
CA HIS A 275 -14.40 10.13 -19.78
C HIS A 275 -14.66 11.15 -20.88
N GLU A 276 -15.63 10.90 -21.77
CA GLU A 276 -16.03 11.83 -22.83
C GLU A 276 -16.58 13.15 -22.27
N GLU A 277 -17.43 13.10 -21.24
CA GLU A 277 -17.91 14.31 -20.54
C GLU A 277 -16.78 15.12 -19.91
N ARG A 278 -15.77 14.47 -19.31
CA ARG A 278 -14.57 15.15 -18.79
C ARG A 278 -13.76 15.83 -19.90
N LEU A 279 -13.63 15.17 -21.04
CA LEU A 279 -12.89 15.70 -22.19
C LEU A 279 -13.59 16.90 -22.81
N ASN A 280 -14.92 16.88 -22.87
CA ASN A 280 -15.70 18.02 -23.35
C ASN A 280 -15.63 19.21 -22.38
N ARG A 281 -15.72 18.96 -21.07
CA ARG A 281 -15.56 20.01 -20.05
C ARG A 281 -14.17 20.64 -20.05
N ALA A 282 -13.13 19.84 -20.29
CA ALA A 282 -11.76 20.35 -20.44
C ALA A 282 -11.61 21.23 -21.69
N LYS A 283 -12.25 20.86 -22.81
CA LYS A 283 -12.25 21.68 -24.03
C LYS A 283 -13.04 22.99 -23.87
N GLU A 284 -14.14 22.97 -23.12
CA GLU A 284 -14.90 24.19 -22.81
C GLU A 284 -14.06 25.16 -21.98
N MET A 285 -13.37 24.66 -20.94
CA MET A 285 -12.43 25.44 -20.14
C MET A 285 -11.27 26.01 -20.99
N ASP A 286 -10.67 25.20 -21.87
CA ASP A 286 -9.61 25.67 -22.78
C ASP A 286 -10.11 26.73 -23.78
N SER A 287 -11.42 26.75 -24.09
CA SER A 287 -12.03 27.73 -25.01
C SER A 287 -12.41 29.06 -24.37
N GLU A 288 -12.68 29.07 -23.06
CA GLU A 288 -12.95 30.31 -22.30
C GLU A 288 -11.66 30.97 -21.77
N GLU A 289 -10.57 30.22 -21.63
CA GLU A 289 -9.30 30.70 -21.03
C GLU A 289 -8.26 31.18 -22.07
N SER A 290 -8.64 31.32 -23.36
CA SER A 290 -7.80 31.92 -24.41
C SER A 290 -7.92 33.45 -24.51
N ALA A 291 -8.67 34.09 -23.62
CA ALA A 291 -8.48 35.50 -23.37
C ALA A 291 -7.13 35.64 -22.67
N GLU A 292 -6.09 35.99 -23.44
CA GLU A 292 -4.81 36.43 -22.89
C GLU A 292 -5.10 37.49 -21.83
N ASP A 293 -4.96 37.13 -20.55
CA ASP A 293 -4.81 38.08 -19.45
C ASP A 293 -3.45 38.78 -19.65
N ASP A 294 -3.34 39.60 -20.69
CA ASP A 294 -2.35 40.66 -20.78
C ASP A 294 -2.70 41.62 -19.66
N TYR A 295 -2.05 41.40 -18.51
CA TYR A 295 -2.16 42.30 -17.36
C TYR A 295 -1.62 43.66 -17.78
N ASP A 296 -2.50 44.55 -18.21
CA ASP A 296 -2.17 45.93 -18.53
C ASP A 296 -1.51 46.57 -17.30
N GLU A 297 -0.24 46.96 -17.45
CA GLU A 297 0.61 47.50 -16.38
C GLU A 297 0.00 48.77 -15.74
N ALA A 298 -0.99 49.37 -16.41
CA ALA A 298 -1.78 50.51 -15.98
C ALA A 298 -2.65 50.25 -14.73
N ASP A 299 -3.05 49.00 -14.45
CA ASP A 299 -3.94 48.66 -13.32
C ASP A 299 -3.23 48.64 -11.96
N PHE A 300 -1.92 48.89 -11.92
CA PHE A 300 -1.12 48.85 -10.69
C PHE A 300 -0.70 50.23 -10.18
N ALA A 301 -1.15 51.32 -10.81
CA ALA A 301 -0.68 52.68 -10.54
C ALA A 301 -0.87 53.11 -9.07
N ASP A 302 -1.97 52.69 -8.44
CA ASP A 302 -2.36 53.12 -7.08
C ASP A 302 -1.96 52.15 -5.96
N LEU A 303 -1.28 51.05 -6.27
CA LEU A 303 -0.87 50.05 -5.27
C LEU A 303 0.50 50.36 -4.65
N ASP A 304 0.63 50.08 -3.36
CA ASP A 304 1.92 50.12 -2.65
C ASP A 304 2.96 49.20 -3.31
N ALA A 305 4.24 49.56 -3.20
CA ALA A 305 5.34 48.86 -3.86
C ALA A 305 5.41 47.36 -3.48
N ASN A 306 5.08 47.02 -2.23
CA ASN A 306 5.06 45.62 -1.78
C ASN A 306 3.89 44.83 -2.39
N GLU A 307 2.72 45.44 -2.49
CA GLU A 307 1.52 44.83 -3.10
C GLU A 307 1.76 44.55 -4.59
N ARG A 308 2.39 45.50 -5.29
CA ARG A 308 2.76 45.37 -6.71
C ARG A 308 3.73 44.19 -6.93
N GLN A 309 4.78 44.08 -6.12
CA GLN A 309 5.73 42.97 -6.20
C GLN A 309 5.05 41.62 -5.93
N ARG A 310 4.15 41.54 -4.95
CA ARG A 310 3.39 40.32 -4.65
C ARG A 310 2.51 39.88 -5.82
N ARG A 311 1.82 40.82 -6.48
CA ARG A 311 0.97 40.50 -7.64
C ARG A 311 1.79 40.04 -8.84
N ILE A 312 2.92 40.70 -9.14
CA ILE A 312 3.85 40.27 -10.20
C ILE A 312 4.38 38.86 -9.92
N TYR A 313 4.77 38.58 -8.67
CA TYR A 313 5.24 37.25 -8.28
C TYR A 313 4.15 36.17 -8.46
N ASN A 314 2.93 36.44 -7.99
CA ASN A 314 1.81 35.50 -8.12
C ASN A 314 1.42 35.26 -9.58
N ALA A 315 1.44 36.30 -10.42
CA ALA A 315 1.19 36.17 -11.86
C ALA A 315 2.27 35.30 -12.54
N LYS A 316 3.54 35.51 -12.18
CA LYS A 316 4.65 34.67 -12.67
C LYS A 316 4.51 33.22 -12.24
N LEU A 317 4.12 32.98 -10.98
CA LEU A 317 3.88 31.64 -10.44
C LEU A 317 2.74 30.92 -11.19
N LYS A 318 1.61 31.60 -11.39
CA LYS A 318 0.48 31.06 -12.17
C LYS A 318 0.87 30.72 -13.61
N LYS A 319 1.66 31.59 -14.26
CA LYS A 319 2.18 31.33 -15.62
C LYS A 319 3.08 30.09 -15.65
N GLU A 320 3.95 29.93 -14.66
CA GLU A 320 4.82 28.76 -14.55
C GLU A 320 4.01 27.47 -14.30
N GLU A 321 3.01 27.52 -13.43
CA GLU A 321 2.10 26.39 -13.18
C GLU A 321 1.33 25.98 -14.44
N ARG A 322 0.83 26.94 -15.22
CA ARG A 322 0.17 26.70 -16.52
C ARG A 322 1.12 26.02 -17.52
N GLU A 323 2.37 26.47 -17.62
CA GLU A 323 3.34 25.85 -18.52
C GLU A 323 3.69 24.41 -18.09
N ARG A 324 3.90 24.17 -16.77
CA ARG A 324 4.09 22.80 -16.26
C ARG A 324 2.88 21.91 -16.51
N ALA A 325 1.66 22.45 -16.38
CA ALA A 325 0.43 21.72 -16.68
C ALA A 325 0.34 21.33 -18.17
N LYS A 326 0.68 22.25 -19.08
CA LYS A 326 0.76 21.98 -20.53
C LYS A 326 1.81 20.92 -20.86
N GLU A 327 3.00 20.98 -20.24
CA GLU A 327 4.04 19.95 -20.42
C GLU A 327 3.57 18.58 -19.92
N LYS A 328 2.96 18.53 -18.74
CA LYS A 328 2.39 17.30 -18.19
C LYS A 328 1.29 16.72 -19.08
N ALA A 329 0.41 17.57 -19.62
CA ALA A 329 -0.63 17.16 -20.55
C ALA A 329 -0.05 16.59 -21.86
N LYS A 330 1.01 17.20 -22.40
CA LYS A 330 1.74 16.66 -23.57
C LYS A 330 2.35 15.29 -23.29
N LEU A 331 2.98 15.11 -22.13
CA LEU A 331 3.56 13.82 -21.72
C LEU A 331 2.49 12.73 -21.53
N MET A 332 1.36 13.08 -20.91
CA MET A 332 0.24 12.16 -20.75
C MET A 332 -0.32 11.71 -22.11
N LYS A 333 -0.50 12.64 -23.04
CA LYS A 333 -0.96 12.32 -24.40
C LYS A 333 0.00 11.38 -25.14
N GLN A 334 1.31 11.62 -25.04
CA GLN A 334 2.33 10.73 -25.62
C GLN A 334 2.29 9.32 -25.01
N TRP A 335 2.08 9.25 -23.69
CA TRP A 335 1.96 7.98 -22.98
C TRP A 335 0.70 7.20 -23.39
N GLU A 336 -0.45 7.86 -23.50
CA GLU A 336 -1.70 7.28 -23.99
C GLU A 336 -1.58 6.74 -25.42
N GLU A 337 -0.94 7.50 -26.32
CA GLU A 337 -0.65 7.03 -27.68
C GLU A 337 0.26 5.79 -27.66
N GLY A 338 1.26 5.76 -26.77
CA GLY A 338 2.13 4.61 -26.56
C GLY A 338 1.39 3.36 -26.07
N LEU A 339 0.46 3.53 -25.11
CA LEU A 339 -0.41 2.45 -24.65
C LEU A 339 -1.29 1.92 -25.77
N ARG A 340 -1.95 2.80 -26.53
CA ARG A 340 -2.80 2.42 -27.66
C ARG A 340 -2.05 1.61 -28.71
N MET A 341 -0.81 2.00 -29.02
CA MET A 341 0.06 1.25 -29.94
C MET A 341 0.44 -0.13 -29.39
N ARG A 342 0.71 -0.23 -28.09
CA ARG A 342 1.03 -1.50 -27.41
C ARG A 342 -0.17 -2.45 -27.42
N GLU A 343 -1.36 -1.96 -27.11
CA GLU A 343 -2.60 -2.75 -27.16
C GLU A 343 -2.91 -3.25 -28.57
N ALA A 344 -2.76 -2.41 -29.59
CA ALA A 344 -2.91 -2.82 -30.98
C ALA A 344 -1.90 -3.92 -31.38
N SER A 345 -0.67 -3.83 -30.89
CA SER A 345 0.37 -4.84 -31.12
C SER A 345 0.03 -6.17 -30.45
N ILE A 346 -0.42 -6.15 -29.18
CA ILE A 346 -0.89 -7.34 -28.44
C ILE A 346 -2.07 -7.98 -29.18
N LYS A 347 -3.04 -7.18 -29.64
CA LYS A 347 -4.19 -7.67 -30.40
C LYS A 347 -3.77 -8.38 -31.69
N LYS A 348 -2.78 -7.82 -32.41
CA LYS A 348 -2.21 -8.44 -33.62
C LYS A 348 -1.48 -9.75 -33.31
N GLN A 349 -0.71 -9.80 -32.22
CA GLN A 349 -0.04 -11.03 -31.78
C GLN A 349 -1.05 -12.11 -31.38
N ASN A 350 -2.08 -11.76 -30.63
CA ASN A 350 -3.13 -12.70 -30.22
C ASN A 350 -3.90 -13.26 -31.42
N ALA A 351 -4.18 -12.44 -32.43
CA ALA A 351 -4.78 -12.92 -33.68
C ALA A 351 -3.88 -13.95 -34.40
N GLY A 352 -2.56 -13.73 -34.41
CA GLY A 352 -1.60 -14.70 -34.95
C GLY A 352 -1.58 -16.02 -34.17
N VAL A 353 -1.61 -15.96 -32.84
CA VAL A 353 -1.69 -17.15 -31.97
C VAL A 353 -3.00 -17.91 -32.20
N GLN A 354 -4.12 -17.21 -32.40
CA GLN A 354 -5.41 -17.85 -32.69
C GLN A 354 -5.38 -18.62 -34.01
N ILE A 355 -4.83 -18.05 -35.08
CA ILE A 355 -4.66 -18.74 -36.37
C ILE A 355 -3.81 -20.00 -36.22
N LEU A 356 -2.73 -19.95 -35.43
CA LEU A 356 -1.90 -21.13 -35.17
C LEU A 356 -2.68 -22.22 -34.43
N ARG A 357 -3.51 -21.86 -33.44
CA ARG A 357 -4.38 -22.82 -32.74
C ARG A 357 -5.40 -23.45 -33.68
N GLU A 358 -6.02 -22.66 -34.56
CA GLU A 358 -6.98 -23.17 -35.55
C GLU A 358 -6.32 -24.16 -36.52
N HIS A 359 -5.10 -23.88 -36.98
CA HIS A 359 -4.31 -24.81 -37.79
C HIS A 359 -3.92 -26.08 -37.04
N GLU A 360 -3.51 -25.97 -35.77
CA GLU A 360 -3.19 -27.13 -34.93
C GLU A 360 -4.42 -28.03 -34.72
N ASP A 361 -5.58 -27.42 -34.45
CA ASP A 361 -6.84 -28.13 -34.30
C ASP A 361 -7.29 -28.80 -35.60
N GLU A 362 -7.12 -28.15 -36.75
CA GLU A 362 -7.40 -28.75 -38.05
C GLU A 362 -6.46 -29.94 -38.34
N ALA A 363 -5.16 -29.79 -38.07
CA ALA A 363 -4.19 -30.87 -38.23
C ALA A 363 -4.54 -32.07 -37.34
N ARG A 364 -4.92 -31.83 -36.08
CA ARG A 364 -5.41 -32.88 -35.16
C ARG A 364 -6.67 -33.58 -35.69
N ARG A 365 -7.62 -32.83 -36.25
CA ARG A 365 -8.84 -33.42 -36.87
C ARG A 365 -8.50 -34.27 -38.08
N ARG A 366 -7.61 -33.82 -38.97
CA ARG A 366 -7.17 -34.59 -40.14
C ARG A 366 -6.44 -35.88 -39.72
N PHE A 367 -5.53 -35.79 -38.76
CA PHE A 367 -4.84 -36.96 -38.23
C PHE A 367 -5.82 -37.98 -37.64
N ALA A 368 -6.81 -37.53 -36.86
CA ALA A 368 -7.82 -38.40 -36.30
C ALA A 368 -8.71 -39.09 -37.37
N ALA A 369 -8.97 -38.41 -38.49
CA ALA A 369 -9.81 -38.93 -39.56
C ALA A 369 -9.08 -39.93 -40.48
N TYR A 370 -7.80 -39.69 -40.78
CA TYR A 370 -7.07 -40.43 -41.82
C TYR A 370 -5.92 -41.30 -41.28
N GLY A 371 -5.54 -41.15 -40.00
CA GLY A 371 -4.54 -42.01 -39.34
C GLY A 371 -3.07 -41.78 -39.77
N HIS A 372 -2.81 -40.74 -40.56
CA HIS A 372 -1.47 -40.28 -40.92
C HIS A 372 -1.44 -38.75 -40.97
N TRP A 373 -0.25 -38.17 -40.82
CA TRP A 373 -0.02 -36.72 -40.87
C TRP A 373 -0.13 -36.17 -42.30
#